data_AF-A0A6B3IWN7-F1
#
_entry.id   AF-A0A6B3IWN7-F1
#
_cell.length_a   1.000
_cell.length_b   1.000
_cell.length_c   1.000
_cell.angle_alpha   90.00
_cell.angle_beta   90.00
_cell.angle_gamma   90.00
#
_symmetry.space_group_name_H-M   'P 1'
#
loop_
_entity.id
_entity.type
_entity.pdbx_description
1 polymer ?
#
loop_
_entity_poly.entity_id
_entity_poly.type
_entity_poly.pdbx_seq_one_letter_code
_entity_poly.pdbx_strand_id
1 'polypeptide(L)'
;EKRVNVRSRRQDRINAPENPLRLWAVIDESALRRRVGDNQVMIDQLEHLVEQSHLPHVTVQVLPFDMGAHPGINGQYAILEFPDAADSSVVYIEGVT
;
A
#
# COMPACT_ATOMS: atom_id res chain seq x y z
N GLU A 1 14.86 8.17 12.13
CA GLU A 1 15.50 6.84 11.96
C GLU A 1 14.57 5.66 12.27
N LYS A 2 13.98 5.52 13.47
CA LYS A 2 13.11 4.36 13.81
C LYS A 2 11.93 4.12 12.85
N ARG A 3 11.18 5.15 12.45
CA ARG A 3 10.03 5.04 11.52
C ARG A 3 10.42 4.53 10.13
N VAL A 4 11.61 4.94 9.66
CA VAL A 4 12.14 4.51 8.36
C VAL A 4 12.51 3.02 8.41
N ASN A 5 13.17 2.59 9.48
CA ASN A 5 13.53 1.18 9.67
C ASN A 5 12.29 0.26 9.70
N VAL A 6 11.22 0.69 10.39
CA VAL A 6 9.94 -0.06 10.40
C VAL A 6 9.35 -0.17 9.00
N ARG A 7 9.36 0.90 8.21
CA ARG A 7 8.88 0.88 6.81
C ARG A 7 9.73 -0.05 5.94
N SER A 8 11.05 0.01 6.08
CA SER A 8 11.97 -0.86 5.34
C SER A 8 11.71 -2.33 5.64
N ARG A 9 11.58 -2.71 6.92
CA ARG A 9 11.24 -4.08 7.32
C ARG A 9 9.90 -4.58 6.78
N ARG A 10 8.93 -3.68 6.60
CA ARG A 10 7.65 -4.04 5.96
C ARG A 10 7.83 -4.32 4.48
N GLN A 11 8.66 -3.55 3.78
CA GLN A 11 8.98 -3.80 2.36
C GLN A 11 9.69 -5.14 2.18
N ASP A 12 10.58 -5.52 3.10
CA ASP A 12 11.26 -6.82 3.06
C ASP A 12 10.28 -8.01 3.04
N ARG A 13 9.08 -7.87 3.62
CA ARG A 13 8.05 -8.92 3.60
C ARG A 13 7.42 -9.14 2.24
N ILE A 14 7.36 -8.11 1.40
CA ILE A 14 6.86 -8.22 0.02
C ILE A 14 7.83 -9.05 -0.81
N ASN A 15 9.13 -8.91 -0.55
CA ASN A 15 10.22 -9.57 -1.27
C ASN A 15 10.75 -10.83 -0.55
N ALA A 16 10.01 -11.38 0.41
CA ALA A 16 10.45 -12.55 1.14
C ALA A 16 10.57 -13.76 0.18
N PRO A 17 11.66 -14.55 0.24
CA PRO A 17 11.86 -15.69 -0.66
C PRO A 17 10.80 -16.78 -0.51
N GLU A 18 10.29 -16.97 0.71
CA GLU A 18 9.27 -17.95 1.05
C GLU A 18 8.03 -17.23 1.59
N ASN A 19 6.85 -17.63 1.11
CA ASN A 19 5.56 -17.09 1.52
C ASN A 19 5.54 -15.54 1.56
N PRO A 20 5.78 -14.87 0.42
CA PRO A 20 5.78 -13.41 0.36
C PRO A 20 4.42 -12.85 0.78
N LEU A 21 4.44 -11.65 1.37
CA LEU A 21 3.21 -10.97 1.76
C LEU A 21 2.36 -10.68 0.51
N ARG A 22 1.17 -11.29 0.43
CA ARG A 22 0.16 -10.91 -0.57
C ARG A 22 -0.34 -9.49 -0.23
N LEU A 23 -0.08 -8.54 -1.11
CA LEU A 23 -0.43 -7.13 -0.92
C LEU A 23 -1.47 -6.71 -1.93
N TRP A 24 -2.59 -6.17 -1.46
CA TRP A 24 -3.54 -5.44 -2.30
C TRP A 24 -3.59 -3.99 -1.82
N ALA A 25 -3.02 -3.09 -2.63
CA ALA A 25 -3.03 -1.67 -2.38
C ALA A 25 -4.09 -0.99 -3.25
N VAL A 26 -5.08 -0.36 -2.61
CA VAL A 26 -6.04 0.53 -3.27
C VAL A 26 -5.60 1.97 -2.98
N ILE A 27 -5.23 2.71 -4.02
CA ILE A 27 -4.60 4.02 -3.93
C ILE A 27 -5.54 5.05 -4.56
N ASP A 28 -5.87 6.10 -3.82
CA ASP A 28 -6.62 7.23 -4.35
C ASP A 28 -5.80 8.00 -5.40
N GLU A 29 -6.41 8.35 -6.52
CA GLU A 29 -5.75 9.09 -7.60
C GLU A 29 -5.08 10.39 -7.12
N SER A 30 -5.64 11.06 -6.09
CA SER A 30 -5.04 12.25 -5.49
C SER A 30 -3.66 11.99 -4.90
N ALA A 31 -3.40 10.78 -4.37
CA ALA A 31 -2.11 10.41 -3.80
C ALA A 31 -1.03 10.29 -4.89
N LEU A 32 -1.41 9.87 -6.09
CA LEU A 32 -0.50 9.76 -7.24
C LEU A 32 -0.24 11.12 -7.92
N ARG A 33 -1.22 12.04 -7.85
CA ARG A 33 -1.09 13.36 -8.48
C ARG A 33 -0.52 14.45 -7.56
N ARG A 34 -0.55 14.26 -6.24
CA ARG A 34 0.00 15.22 -5.28
C ARG A 34 1.53 15.15 -5.29
N ARG A 35 2.18 16.19 -5.81
CA ARG A 35 3.64 16.28 -5.87
C ARG A 35 4.26 16.22 -4.47
N VAL A 36 5.21 15.32 -4.29
CA VAL A 36 6.08 15.21 -3.12
C VAL A 36 7.52 15.16 -3.62
N GLY A 37 8.32 16.17 -3.28
CA GLY A 37 9.63 16.37 -3.89
C GLY A 37 9.52 17.01 -5.27
N ASP A 38 10.38 16.59 -6.20
CA ASP A 38 10.42 17.13 -7.57
C ASP A 38 9.76 16.18 -8.58
N ASN A 39 9.84 16.55 -9.86
CA ASN A 39 9.24 15.75 -10.94
C ASN A 39 9.92 14.40 -11.14
N GLN A 40 11.23 14.32 -10.93
CA GLN A 40 11.96 13.06 -11.10
C GLN A 40 11.56 12.08 -10.00
N VAL A 41 11.47 12.54 -8.75
CA VAL A 41 10.98 11.73 -7.63
C VAL A 41 9.59 11.16 -7.89
N MET A 42 8.68 11.96 -8.47
CA MET A 42 7.34 11.48 -8.81
C MET A 42 7.34 10.42 -9.92
N ILE A 43 8.21 10.57 -10.93
CA ILE A 43 8.38 9.56 -11.99
C ILE A 43 8.88 8.25 -11.38
N ASP A 44 9.97 8.31 -10.59
CA ASP A 44 10.58 7.14 -9.97
C ASP A 44 9.58 6.40 -9.05
N GLN A 45 8.72 7.15 -8.33
CA GLN A 45 7.66 6.56 -7.49
C GLN A 45 6.61 5.81 -8.31
N LEU A 46 6.18 6.36 -9.46
CA LEU A 46 5.19 5.72 -10.32
C LEU A 46 5.78 4.49 -11.03
N GLU A 47 7.01 4.59 -11.51
CA GLU A 47 7.75 3.46 -12.09
C GLU A 47 7.89 2.33 -11.07
N HIS A 48 8.24 2.65 -9.83
CA HIS A 48 8.31 1.66 -8.76
C HIS A 48 6.96 0.96 -8.51
N LEU A 49 5.83 1.69 -8.50
CA LEU A 49 4.50 1.08 -8.35
C LEU A 49 4.18 0.11 -9.51
N VAL A 50 4.55 0.47 -10.74
CA VAL A 50 4.40 -0.38 -11.91
C VAL A 50 5.26 -1.64 -11.76
N GLU A 51 6.53 -1.50 -11.40
CA GLU A 51 7.43 -2.64 -11.18
C GLU A 51 6.90 -3.60 -10.11
N GLN A 52 6.45 -3.08 -8.97
CA GLN A 52 5.87 -3.90 -7.91
C GLN A 52 4.59 -4.60 -8.37
N SER A 53 3.77 -3.96 -9.21
CA SER A 53 2.54 -4.56 -9.74
C SER A 53 2.77 -5.78 -10.65
N HIS A 54 4.00 -5.97 -11.14
CA HIS A 54 4.37 -7.17 -11.91
C HIS A 54 4.60 -8.41 -11.02
N LEU A 55 4.72 -8.24 -9.70
CA LEU A 55 4.82 -9.37 -8.79
C LEU A 55 3.46 -10.09 -8.68
N PRO A 56 3.41 -11.44 -8.77
CA PRO A 56 2.15 -12.18 -8.82
C PRO A 56 1.32 -12.08 -7.53
N HIS A 57 1.93 -11.68 -6.42
CA HIS A 57 1.28 -11.50 -5.11
C HIS A 57 1.01 -10.03 -4.77
N VAL A 58 1.21 -9.10 -5.71
CA VAL A 58 0.97 -7.67 -5.50
C VAL A 58 -0.11 -7.18 -6.48
N THR A 59 -1.14 -6.55 -5.95
CA THR A 59 -2.18 -5.87 -6.73
C THR A 59 -2.16 -4.39 -6.38
N VAL A 60 -1.95 -3.55 -7.38
CA VAL A 60 -2.06 -2.09 -7.27
C VAL A 60 -3.31 -1.65 -8.03
N GLN A 61 -4.25 -1.04 -7.32
CA GLN A 61 -5.49 -0.53 -7.89
C GLN A 61 -5.59 0.97 -7.62
N VAL A 62 -5.91 1.73 -8.65
CA VAL A 62 -6.15 3.17 -8.53
C VAL A 62 -7.64 3.43 -8.42
N LEU A 63 -8.03 4.21 -7.42
CA LEU A 63 -9.39 4.71 -7.27
C LEU A 63 -9.49 6.09 -7.95
N PRO A 64 -10.24 6.22 -9.06
CA PRO A 64 -10.32 7.45 -9.82
C PRO A 64 -11.19 8.51 -9.13
N PHE A 65 -10.98 9.79 -9.48
CA PHE A 65 -11.74 10.91 -8.90
C PHE A 65 -13.26 10.84 -9.14
N ASP A 66 -13.68 10.25 -10.26
CA ASP A 66 -15.08 10.19 -10.68
C ASP A 66 -15.89 9.11 -9.95
N MET A 67 -15.23 8.25 -9.18
CA MET A 67 -15.86 7.17 -8.42
C MET A 67 -16.79 7.71 -7.31
N GLY A 68 -16.49 8.88 -6.76
CA GLY A 68 -17.28 9.52 -5.70
C GLY A 68 -17.08 8.89 -4.30
N ALA A 69 -18.16 8.82 -3.51
CA ALA A 69 -18.08 8.38 -2.12
C ALA A 69 -17.73 6.90 -1.99
N HIS A 70 -16.76 6.58 -1.12
CA HIS A 70 -16.27 5.22 -0.87
C HIS A 70 -15.85 5.02 0.58
N PRO A 71 -15.70 3.76 1.04
CA PRO A 71 -15.29 3.46 2.42
C PRO A 71 -13.94 4.09 2.86
N GLY A 72 -13.04 4.35 1.90
CA GLY A 72 -11.73 4.99 2.15
C GLY A 72 -11.78 6.50 2.37
N ILE A 73 -12.94 7.16 2.18
CA ILE A 73 -13.05 8.63 2.27
C ILE A 73 -12.74 9.17 3.67
N ASN A 74 -12.93 8.34 4.71
CA ASN A 74 -12.72 8.72 6.10
C ASN A 74 -11.27 8.50 6.58
N GLY A 75 -10.38 8.01 5.70
CA GLY A 75 -8.97 7.81 5.99
C GLY A 75 -8.47 6.42 5.61
N GLN A 76 -7.14 6.26 5.73
CA GLN A 76 -6.48 5.00 5.43
C GLN A 76 -6.82 3.91 6.46
N TYR A 77 -7.02 2.69 5.98
CA TYR A 77 -7.11 1.50 6.81
C TYR A 77 -6.43 0.34 6.08
N ALA A 78 -6.02 -0.68 6.82
CA ALA A 78 -5.46 -1.90 6.29
C ALA A 78 -6.27 -3.09 6.82
N ILE A 79 -6.57 -4.05 5.94
CA ILE A 79 -7.15 -5.32 6.33
C ILE A 79 -6.01 -6.33 6.35
N LEU A 80 -5.82 -6.96 7.52
CA LEU A 80 -4.79 -7.96 7.73
C LEU A 80 -5.47 -9.33 7.80
N GLU A 81 -5.03 -10.22 6.92
CA GLU A 81 -5.44 -11.63 6.89
C GLU A 81 -4.24 -12.49 7.24
N PHE A 82 -4.47 -13.53 8.04
CA PHE A 82 -3.44 -14.44 8.52
C PHE A 82 -3.69 -15.85 7.97
N PRO A 83 -2.65 -16.68 7.82
CA PRO A 83 -2.80 -18.02 7.22
C PRO A 83 -3.55 -19.01 8.12
N ASP A 84 -3.53 -18.81 9.44
CA ASP A 84 -4.22 -19.69 10.38
C ASP A 84 -5.71 -19.36 10.40
N ALA A 85 -6.55 -20.37 10.18
CA ALA A 85 -8.00 -20.22 10.21
C ALA A 85 -8.55 -19.85 11.61
N ALA A 86 -7.75 -20.05 12.66
CA ALA A 86 -8.08 -19.59 14.01
C ALA A 86 -7.86 -18.07 14.19
N ASP A 87 -7.05 -17.44 13.34
CA ASP A 87 -6.79 -16.00 13.39
C ASP A 87 -7.89 -15.23 12.67
N SER A 88 -8.54 -14.31 13.39
CA SER A 88 -9.56 -13.44 12.80
C SER A 88 -8.92 -12.34 11.95
N SER A 89 -9.54 -11.99 10.82
CA SER A 89 -9.14 -10.81 10.04
C SER A 89 -9.20 -9.56 10.90
N VAL A 90 -8.14 -8.74 10.85
CA VAL A 90 -8.03 -7.51 11.65
C VAL A 90 -8.12 -6.29 10.75
N VAL A 91 -8.98 -5.33 11.11
CA VAL A 91 -8.96 -3.99 10.50
C VAL A 91 -8.05 -3.11 11.34
N TYR A 92 -6.97 -2.65 10.74
CA TYR A 92 -6.04 -1.70 11.33
C TYR A 92 -6.32 -0.29 10.78
N ILE A 93 -6.58 0.66 11.66
CA ILE A 93 -6.75 2.08 11.32
C ILE A 93 -5.57 2.82 11.93
N GLU A 94 -4.72 3.42 11.10
CA GLU A 94 -3.62 4.24 11.58
C GLU A 94 -4.14 5.66 11.85
N GLY A 95 -4.43 5.95 13.12
CA GLY A 95 -4.80 7.29 13.56
C GLY A 95 -3.62 8.25 13.47
N VAL A 96 -3.90 9.49 13.06
CA VAL A 96 -2.92 10.59 13.13
C VAL A 96 -2.79 10.99 14.60
N THR A 97 -1.65 10.69 15.22
CA THR A 97 -1.18 11.38 16.43
C THR A 97 -0.33 12.58 16.08
#